data_AF-A0A6G0I3P1-F1
#
_entry.id   AF-A0A6G0I3P1-F1
#
_cell.length_a   1.000
_cell.length_b   1.000
_cell.length_c   1.000
_cell.angle_alpha   90.00
_cell.angle_beta   90.00
_cell.angle_gamma   90.00
#
_symmetry.space_group_name_H-M   'P 1'
#
loop_
_entity.id
_entity.type
_entity.pdbx_description
1 polymer ?
#
loop_
_entity_poly.entity_id
_entity_poly.type
_entity_poly.pdbx_seq_one_letter_code
_entity_poly.pdbx_strand_id
1 'polypeptide(L)'
;MADLSHFVDKHRDHLIHSVRKVEPVLDELLINGVIQQKHCDDIKALPTSEEQMRKLFDCLTDAGDRDKDILFNIIKKLEPDFIKLIMLRDAASVSVGHGEDFIRQNLRVNLKGFTLQWLGPLSGSSNQSTMAQGSQMSPEHDWIKLEPEVNYVDVPTYRLQSKAGNYECSVSGLRWVCKEKVSFKYQFGSWEEHMERIETMQYMAGGPLMDITVIAGKFKEVYLPHWICTDDNPTILGKFAVLHIDTCGDVVEQVSEVTPSHVKLSQPVFSPRGVLVKAGFPVKINCKVLIYKTSKAFLTLHVYLIPRDPALQETMKNKALSMGYKMIQKPYPEKSLKMRERFILTADKDGAEIYPETLKLVYESSDPNFFEVFIENPDSNFQLTLRHETGPVWTCAIRKNDYQNTGDTLMMFDKELDKVRSKLVEKLSGQVIKQLLDDLLKDGVLNDEEKDSILQENSTSSDRARCLIDMVKKKGQEASRKLFTHLQERDPTLSTELELPSGLPV
;
A
#
# COMPACT_ATOMS: atom_id res chain seq x y z
N MET A 1 18.72 12.83 -27.01
CA MET A 1 18.59 14.01 -26.14
C MET A 1 17.11 14.18 -25.87
N ALA A 2 16.66 13.86 -24.65
CA ALA A 2 15.28 14.07 -24.26
C ALA A 2 15.05 15.56 -24.03
N ASP A 3 13.99 16.10 -24.61
CA ASP A 3 13.57 17.49 -24.44
C ASP A 3 13.25 17.74 -22.96
N LEU A 4 14.07 18.55 -22.28
CA LEU A 4 13.88 18.95 -20.87
C LEU A 4 12.83 20.08 -20.78
N SER A 5 11.71 19.96 -21.50
CA SER A 5 10.64 20.94 -21.42
C SER A 5 9.84 20.72 -20.13
N HIS A 6 9.72 21.77 -19.32
CA HIS A 6 8.97 21.76 -18.07
C HIS A 6 7.49 21.41 -18.34
N PHE A 7 6.83 20.69 -17.41
CA PHE A 7 5.45 20.19 -17.58
C PHE A 7 4.47 21.27 -18.08
N VAL A 8 4.57 22.46 -17.50
CA VAL A 8 3.74 23.63 -17.84
C VAL A 8 3.91 24.08 -19.29
N ASP A 9 5.14 24.03 -19.83
CA ASP A 9 5.41 24.39 -21.22
C ASP A 9 4.95 23.28 -22.15
N LYS A 10 5.21 22.02 -21.77
CA LYS A 10 4.79 20.82 -22.52
C LYS A 10 3.28 20.76 -22.72
N HIS A 11 2.50 21.25 -21.76
CA HIS A 11 1.03 21.23 -21.80
C HIS A 11 0.37 22.59 -21.97
N ARG A 12 1.11 23.62 -22.41
CA ARG A 12 0.64 25.01 -22.55
C ARG A 12 -0.72 25.11 -23.24
N ASP A 13 -0.87 24.50 -24.41
CA ASP A 13 -2.11 24.59 -25.19
C ASP A 13 -3.29 23.92 -24.47
N HIS A 14 -3.05 22.79 -23.78
CA HIS A 14 -4.08 22.13 -23.01
C HIS A 14 -4.52 22.96 -21.81
N LEU A 15 -3.57 23.59 -21.11
CA LEU A 15 -3.85 24.47 -19.98
C LEU A 15 -4.64 25.72 -20.42
N ILE A 16 -4.29 26.33 -21.55
CA ILE A 16 -4.98 27.53 -22.10
C ILE A 16 -6.46 27.26 -22.38
N HIS A 17 -6.81 26.11 -22.98
CA HIS A 17 -8.20 25.83 -23.38
C HIS A 17 -9.07 25.26 -22.25
N SER A 18 -8.46 24.76 -21.18
CA SER A 18 -9.18 23.96 -20.18
C SER A 18 -9.34 24.68 -18.84
N VAL A 19 -8.40 25.55 -18.46
CA VAL A 19 -8.51 26.33 -17.21
C VAL A 19 -9.57 27.40 -17.41
N ARG A 20 -10.74 27.20 -16.78
CA ARG A 20 -11.87 28.15 -16.90
C ARG A 20 -11.89 29.19 -15.79
N LYS A 21 -11.31 28.87 -14.63
CA LYS A 21 -11.25 29.76 -13.46
C LYS A 21 -9.88 30.42 -13.36
N VAL A 22 -9.66 31.48 -14.13
CA VAL A 22 -8.34 32.15 -14.21
C VAL A 22 -8.11 33.13 -13.07
N GLU A 23 -9.17 33.77 -12.54
CA GLU A 23 -9.02 34.75 -11.45
C GLU A 23 -8.37 34.18 -10.17
N PRO A 24 -8.77 32.99 -9.66
CA PRO A 24 -8.11 32.41 -8.48
C PRO A 24 -6.66 32.02 -8.74
N VAL A 25 -6.32 31.68 -9.99
CA VAL A 25 -4.94 31.38 -10.40
C VAL A 25 -4.10 32.66 -10.35
N LEU A 26 -4.63 33.77 -10.88
CA LEU A 26 -3.94 35.07 -10.86
C LEU A 26 -3.76 35.62 -9.44
N ASP A 27 -4.75 35.45 -8.56
CA ASP A 27 -4.67 35.90 -7.17
C ASP A 27 -3.59 35.13 -6.39
N GLU A 28 -3.53 33.80 -6.54
CA GLU A 28 -2.50 32.98 -5.90
C GLU A 28 -1.10 33.26 -6.49
N LEU A 29 -0.97 33.50 -7.80
CA LEU A 29 0.31 33.85 -8.43
C LEU A 29 0.83 35.21 -7.97
N LEU A 30 -0.07 36.18 -7.77
CA LEU A 30 0.25 37.48 -7.23
C LEU A 30 0.72 37.38 -5.76
N ILE A 31 0.03 36.57 -4.93
CA ILE A 31 0.40 36.30 -3.53
C ILE A 31 1.80 35.65 -3.45
N ASN A 32 2.10 34.73 -4.35
CA ASN A 32 3.39 34.04 -4.41
C ASN A 32 4.49 34.86 -5.11
N GLY A 33 4.20 36.11 -5.53
CA GLY A 33 5.17 37.03 -6.13
C GLY A 33 5.62 36.66 -7.53
N VAL A 34 4.92 35.73 -8.20
CA VAL A 34 5.26 35.24 -9.54
C VAL A 34 4.88 36.27 -10.62
N ILE A 35 3.79 37.01 -10.40
CA ILE A 35 3.34 38.09 -11.30
C ILE A 35 3.18 39.40 -10.53
N GLN A 36 3.42 40.52 -11.20
CA GLN A 36 3.22 41.86 -10.63
C GLN A 36 1.75 42.27 -10.73
N GLN A 37 1.28 43.11 -9.79
CA GLN A 37 -0.10 43.62 -9.76
C GLN A 37 -0.54 44.21 -11.11
N LYS A 38 0.33 45.00 -11.74
CA LYS A 38 0.06 45.60 -13.05
C LYS A 38 -0.26 44.56 -14.12
N HIS A 39 0.48 43.44 -14.17
CA HIS A 39 0.22 42.36 -15.11
C HIS A 39 -1.03 41.57 -14.76
N CYS A 40 -1.33 41.41 -13.46
CA CYS A 40 -2.58 40.78 -13.01
C CYS A 40 -3.81 41.58 -13.47
N ASP A 41 -3.79 42.91 -13.32
CA ASP A 41 -4.88 43.78 -13.74
C ASP A 41 -5.06 43.79 -15.27
N ASP A 42 -3.96 43.83 -16.02
CA ASP A 42 -3.97 43.74 -17.49
C ASP A 42 -4.56 42.41 -17.99
N ILE A 43 -4.25 41.29 -17.31
CA ILE A 43 -4.80 39.98 -17.66
C ILE A 43 -6.29 39.93 -17.32
N LYS A 44 -6.71 40.40 -16.13
CA LYS A 44 -8.14 40.41 -15.72
C LYS A 44 -9.02 41.25 -16.64
N ALA A 45 -8.46 42.26 -17.32
CA ALA A 45 -9.18 43.09 -18.28
C ALA A 45 -9.52 42.38 -19.61
N LEU A 46 -8.97 41.18 -19.87
CA LEU A 46 -9.25 40.42 -21.09
C LEU A 46 -10.61 39.70 -21.01
N PRO A 47 -11.37 39.63 -22.13
CA PRO A 47 -12.77 39.24 -22.10
C PRO A 47 -13.02 37.73 -21.99
N THR A 48 -12.02 36.88 -22.25
CA THR A 48 -12.18 35.41 -22.20
C THR A 48 -11.09 34.73 -21.37
N SER A 49 -11.44 33.65 -20.68
CA SER A 49 -10.49 32.82 -19.90
C SER A 49 -9.30 32.33 -20.73
N GLU A 50 -9.52 32.06 -22.02
CA GLU A 50 -8.48 31.58 -22.93
C GLU A 50 -7.46 32.68 -23.26
N GLU A 51 -7.93 33.91 -23.55
CA GLU A 51 -7.06 35.07 -23.75
C GLU A 51 -6.32 35.44 -22.46
N GLN A 52 -6.99 35.33 -21.31
CA GLN A 52 -6.39 35.53 -19.99
C GLN A 52 -5.24 34.55 -19.75
N MET A 53 -5.47 33.24 -19.93
CA MET A 53 -4.44 32.23 -19.77
C MET A 53 -3.31 32.40 -20.79
N ARG A 54 -3.62 32.71 -22.05
CA ARG A 54 -2.59 32.94 -23.08
C ARG A 54 -1.68 34.10 -22.70
N LYS A 55 -2.25 35.21 -22.22
CA LYS A 55 -1.48 36.37 -21.76
C LYS A 55 -0.67 36.07 -20.49
N LEU A 56 -1.21 35.26 -19.59
CA LEU A 56 -0.49 34.76 -18.41
C LEU A 56 0.75 33.95 -18.81
N PHE A 57 0.60 33.02 -19.76
CA PHE A 57 1.73 32.26 -20.28
C PHE A 57 2.75 33.15 -20.99
N ASP A 58 2.31 34.19 -21.72
CA ASP A 58 3.23 35.14 -22.33
C ASP A 58 4.07 35.89 -21.27
N CYS A 59 3.47 36.25 -20.14
CA CYS A 59 4.18 36.84 -18.99
C CYS A 59 5.16 35.86 -18.32
N LEU A 60 4.97 34.55 -18.49
CA LEU A 60 5.78 33.50 -17.90
C LEU A 60 6.79 32.88 -18.90
N THR A 61 6.88 33.40 -20.12
CA THR A 61 7.76 32.87 -21.18
C THR A 61 9.22 32.87 -20.76
N ASP A 62 9.64 33.90 -20.01
CA ASP A 62 11.00 34.05 -19.48
C ASP A 62 11.13 33.64 -18.00
N ALA A 63 10.08 33.04 -17.42
CA ALA A 63 10.08 32.64 -16.02
C ALA A 63 10.91 31.36 -15.78
N GLY A 64 11.62 31.30 -14.65
CA GLY A 64 12.44 30.13 -14.30
C GLY A 64 11.58 28.94 -13.86
N ASP A 65 12.16 27.74 -13.84
CA ASP A 65 11.43 26.50 -13.47
C ASP A 65 10.71 26.61 -12.12
N ARG A 66 11.28 27.35 -11.15
CA ARG A 66 10.64 27.63 -9.85
C ARG A 66 9.29 28.34 -9.97
N ASP A 67 9.17 29.30 -10.88
CA ASP A 67 7.93 30.07 -11.07
C ASP A 67 6.88 29.20 -11.79
N LYS A 68 7.33 28.32 -12.69
CA LYS A 68 6.47 27.35 -13.38
C LYS A 68 6.00 26.23 -12.43
N ASP A 69 6.82 25.80 -11.47
CA ASP A 69 6.42 24.88 -10.40
C ASP A 69 5.31 25.48 -9.53
N ILE A 70 5.41 26.77 -9.22
CA ILE A 70 4.37 27.49 -8.45
C ILE A 70 3.07 27.53 -9.26
N LEU A 71 3.12 27.88 -10.55
CA LEU A 71 1.95 27.82 -11.43
C LEU A 71 1.33 26.42 -11.48
N PHE A 72 2.15 25.39 -11.66
CA PHE A 72 1.68 24.00 -11.69
C PHE A 72 0.99 23.59 -10.38
N ASN A 73 1.58 23.92 -9.23
CA ASN A 73 1.01 23.60 -7.93
C ASN A 73 -0.30 24.34 -7.67
N ILE A 74 -0.42 25.59 -8.11
CA ILE A 74 -1.68 26.36 -8.03
C ILE A 74 -2.76 25.71 -8.89
N ILE A 75 -2.45 25.36 -10.14
CA ILE A 75 -3.42 24.68 -11.03
C ILE A 75 -3.79 23.30 -10.46
N LYS A 76 -2.83 22.55 -9.91
CA LYS A 76 -3.07 21.25 -9.26
C LYS A 76 -3.99 21.37 -8.03
N LYS A 77 -3.86 22.46 -7.27
CA LYS A 77 -4.71 22.73 -6.10
C LYS A 77 -6.13 23.12 -6.51
N LEU A 78 -6.27 23.95 -7.56
CA LEU A 78 -7.55 24.49 -7.99
C LEU A 78 -8.35 23.54 -8.89
N GLU A 79 -7.66 22.75 -9.72
CA GLU A 79 -8.24 21.83 -10.69
C GLU A 79 -7.49 20.47 -10.68
N PRO A 80 -7.51 19.71 -9.56
CA PRO A 80 -6.75 18.47 -9.38
C PRO A 80 -7.14 17.37 -10.39
N ASP A 81 -8.43 17.26 -10.72
CA ASP A 81 -8.93 16.27 -11.69
C ASP A 81 -8.39 16.53 -13.10
N PHE A 82 -8.20 17.79 -13.47
CA PHE A 82 -7.69 18.18 -14.78
C PHE A 82 -6.19 17.85 -14.92
N ILE A 83 -5.38 18.14 -13.90
CA ILE A 83 -3.97 17.74 -13.87
C ILE A 83 -3.84 16.21 -13.88
N LYS A 84 -4.70 15.49 -13.16
CA LYS A 84 -4.74 14.03 -13.17
C LYS A 84 -5.03 13.48 -14.57
N LEU A 85 -5.96 14.10 -15.31
CA LEU A 85 -6.27 13.72 -16.70
C LEU A 85 -5.09 13.95 -17.67
N ILE A 86 -4.37 15.07 -17.56
CA ILE A 86 -3.17 15.32 -18.40
C ILE A 86 -2.08 14.28 -18.09
N MET A 87 -1.80 14.02 -16.81
CA MET A 87 -0.78 13.05 -16.39
C MET A 87 -1.13 11.62 -16.83
N LEU A 88 -2.41 11.23 -16.75
CA LEU A 88 -2.88 9.94 -17.24
C LEU A 88 -2.75 9.82 -18.77
N ARG A 89 -3.00 10.91 -19.51
CA ARG A 89 -2.82 10.93 -20.97
C ARG A 89 -1.35 10.81 -21.36
N ASP A 90 -0.45 11.46 -20.63
CA ASP A 90 0.99 11.33 -20.85
C ASP A 90 1.51 9.93 -20.53
N ALA A 91 1.04 9.32 -19.43
CA ALA A 91 1.34 7.93 -19.10
C ALA A 91 0.84 6.96 -20.18
N ALA A 92 -0.35 7.22 -20.75
CA ALA A 92 -0.87 6.47 -21.88
C ALA A 92 -0.04 6.70 -23.16
N SER A 93 0.44 7.93 -23.41
CA SER A 93 1.25 8.27 -24.58
C SER A 93 2.61 7.56 -24.58
N VAL A 94 3.22 7.33 -23.41
CA VAL A 94 4.47 6.56 -23.25
C VAL A 94 4.27 5.07 -23.54
N SER A 95 3.04 4.56 -23.38
CA SER A 95 2.68 3.16 -23.66
C SER A 95 2.23 2.88 -25.11
N VAL A 96 1.98 3.92 -25.92
CA VAL A 96 1.57 3.80 -27.34
C VAL A 96 2.79 3.98 -28.25
N GLY A 97 3.77 3.09 -28.09
CA GLY A 97 4.89 2.93 -29.03
C GLY A 97 4.69 1.80 -30.05
N HIS A 98 3.65 0.97 -29.90
CA HIS A 98 3.34 -0.12 -30.83
C HIS A 98 1.82 -0.34 -30.90
N GLY A 99 1.21 0.04 -32.02
CA GLY A 99 -0.15 -0.37 -32.39
C GLY A 99 -1.16 0.77 -32.48
N GLU A 100 -1.01 1.66 -33.46
CA GLU A 100 -2.17 2.38 -33.99
C GLU A 100 -3.05 1.38 -34.73
N ASP A 101 -4.29 1.17 -34.26
CA ASP A 101 -5.48 0.85 -35.09
C ASP A 101 -6.80 0.64 -34.31
N PHE A 102 -6.83 0.74 -32.97
CA PHE A 102 -8.05 0.41 -32.22
C PHE A 102 -8.90 1.62 -31.75
N ILE A 103 -8.45 2.86 -31.89
CA ILE A 103 -9.22 4.06 -31.47
C ILE A 103 -9.78 4.80 -32.70
N ARG A 104 -10.77 4.20 -33.37
CA ARG A 104 -11.59 4.95 -34.35
C ARG A 104 -13.08 4.67 -34.37
N GLN A 105 -13.61 3.90 -33.41
CA GLN A 105 -15.06 3.76 -33.28
C GLN A 105 -15.49 3.94 -31.83
N ASN A 106 -16.49 4.80 -31.63
CA ASN A 106 -17.25 5.06 -30.38
C ASN A 106 -16.91 6.32 -29.57
N LEU A 107 -16.60 7.45 -30.23
CA LEU A 107 -17.02 8.75 -29.69
C LEU A 107 -18.11 9.36 -30.59
N ARG A 108 -19.36 9.30 -30.12
CA ARG A 108 -20.38 10.28 -30.49
C ARG A 108 -20.98 10.81 -29.20
N VAL A 109 -20.53 11.99 -28.83
CA VAL A 109 -21.12 12.81 -27.77
C VAL A 109 -22.54 13.17 -28.19
N ASN A 110 -23.51 13.05 -27.28
CA ASN A 110 -24.64 13.95 -27.30
C ASN A 110 -25.02 14.39 -25.88
N LEU A 111 -24.72 15.65 -25.62
CA LEU A 111 -25.14 16.43 -24.46
C LEU A 111 -26.58 16.88 -24.68
N LYS A 112 -27.48 16.61 -23.73
CA LYS A 112 -28.57 17.53 -23.29
C LYS A 112 -29.48 16.88 -22.24
N GLY A 113 -29.41 17.43 -21.02
CA GLY A 113 -30.55 17.94 -20.27
C GLY A 113 -31.72 17.03 -19.86
N PHE A 114 -31.87 16.92 -18.54
CA PHE A 114 -33.10 16.71 -17.74
C PHE A 114 -33.63 15.29 -17.46
N THR A 115 -33.95 15.13 -16.17
CA THR A 115 -34.59 14.05 -15.40
C THR A 115 -35.69 13.23 -16.10
N LEU A 116 -35.84 11.95 -15.70
CA LEU A 116 -37.08 11.25 -15.28
C LEU A 116 -36.69 9.83 -14.80
N GLN A 117 -36.89 9.49 -13.52
CA GLN A 117 -38.08 8.88 -12.92
C GLN A 117 -38.27 7.39 -13.25
N TRP A 118 -38.32 6.61 -12.17
CA TRP A 118 -38.46 5.15 -12.14
C TRP A 118 -39.80 4.70 -12.71
N LEU A 119 -39.78 3.81 -13.71
CA LEU A 119 -40.92 3.02 -14.14
C LEU A 119 -40.47 1.55 -14.16
N GLY A 120 -40.91 0.80 -13.14
CA GLY A 120 -40.64 -0.64 -13.05
C GLY A 120 -41.41 -1.42 -14.12
N PRO A 121 -41.03 -2.68 -14.41
CA PRO A 121 -41.84 -3.54 -15.26
C PRO A 121 -42.95 -4.22 -14.44
N LEU A 122 -44.21 -3.98 -14.84
CA LEU A 122 -45.36 -4.85 -14.57
C LEU A 122 -45.46 -5.91 -15.68
N SER A 123 -45.23 -7.17 -15.32
CA SER A 123 -45.97 -8.38 -15.71
C SER A 123 -45.25 -9.55 -15.03
N GLY A 124 -45.87 -10.47 -14.28
CA GLY A 124 -47.24 -10.95 -14.35
C GLY A 124 -47.24 -12.40 -14.82
N SER A 125 -46.71 -13.34 -14.04
CA SER A 125 -47.33 -14.66 -13.86
C SER A 125 -46.73 -15.41 -12.68
N SER A 126 -47.64 -16.06 -11.96
CA SER A 126 -47.53 -16.91 -10.80
C SER A 126 -46.59 -18.10 -10.98
N ASN A 127 -45.76 -18.41 -9.97
CA ASN A 127 -45.99 -19.59 -9.13
C ASN A 127 -44.90 -19.76 -8.04
N GLN A 128 -45.41 -20.04 -6.85
CA GLN A 128 -44.83 -20.86 -5.78
C GLN A 128 -43.51 -20.43 -5.14
N SER A 129 -43.69 -19.93 -3.92
CA SER A 129 -42.77 -20.00 -2.81
C SER A 129 -42.18 -21.40 -2.67
N THR A 130 -40.90 -21.55 -3.01
CA THR A 130 -40.08 -22.65 -2.49
C THR A 130 -39.16 -22.04 -1.45
N MET A 131 -39.42 -22.37 -0.19
CA MET A 131 -38.46 -22.18 0.90
C MET A 131 -37.11 -22.72 0.41
N ALA A 132 -36.07 -21.91 0.50
CA ALA A 132 -34.70 -22.37 0.35
C ALA A 132 -34.45 -23.37 1.49
N GLN A 133 -34.69 -24.65 1.20
CA GLN A 133 -34.22 -25.74 2.03
C GLN A 133 -32.71 -25.63 2.07
N GLY A 134 -32.16 -25.64 3.29
CA GLY A 134 -30.72 -25.67 3.52
C GLY A 134 -30.10 -26.77 2.70
N SER A 135 -29.42 -26.39 1.62
CA SER A 135 -28.57 -27.28 0.88
C SER A 135 -27.41 -27.65 1.79
N GLN A 136 -27.48 -28.89 2.25
CA GLN A 136 -26.44 -29.66 2.88
C GLN A 136 -25.08 -29.33 2.23
N MET A 137 -24.16 -28.78 3.05
CA MET A 137 -22.82 -28.39 2.64
C MET A 137 -22.12 -29.53 1.88
N SER A 138 -21.72 -29.27 0.65
CA SER A 138 -20.76 -30.11 -0.06
C SER A 138 -19.38 -29.97 0.59
N PRO A 139 -18.55 -31.03 0.64
CA PRO A 139 -17.30 -31.02 1.39
C PRO A 139 -16.38 -29.92 0.85
N GLU A 140 -15.71 -29.19 1.74
CA GLU A 140 -14.59 -28.33 1.39
C GLU A 140 -13.67 -29.12 0.45
N HIS A 141 -13.56 -28.68 -0.81
CA HIS A 141 -12.64 -29.32 -1.75
C HIS A 141 -11.24 -29.29 -1.15
N ASP A 142 -10.49 -30.39 -1.20
CA ASP A 142 -9.08 -30.42 -0.82
C ASP A 142 -8.32 -29.41 -1.69
N TRP A 143 -8.10 -28.21 -1.15
CA TRP A 143 -7.42 -27.12 -1.84
C TRP A 143 -5.92 -27.43 -1.89
N ILE A 144 -5.35 -27.48 -3.09
CA ILE A 144 -3.91 -27.62 -3.24
C ILE A 144 -3.26 -26.29 -2.89
N LYS A 145 -2.52 -26.25 -1.78
CA LYS A 145 -1.80 -25.05 -1.35
C LYS A 145 -0.64 -24.75 -2.28
N LEU A 146 -0.56 -23.51 -2.77
CA LEU A 146 0.54 -23.00 -3.58
C LEU A 146 1.16 -21.77 -2.93
N GLU A 147 2.48 -21.75 -2.89
CA GLU A 147 3.25 -20.59 -2.49
C GLU A 147 3.53 -19.71 -3.72
N PRO A 148 3.24 -18.40 -3.65
CA PRO A 148 3.49 -17.49 -4.76
C PRO A 148 4.98 -17.14 -4.86
N GLU A 149 5.44 -16.89 -6.09
CA GLU A 149 6.69 -16.16 -6.30
C GLU A 149 6.47 -14.69 -5.93
N VAL A 150 7.39 -14.10 -5.15
CA VAL A 150 7.22 -12.73 -4.62
C VAL A 150 8.30 -11.80 -5.17
N ASN A 151 7.87 -10.63 -5.64
CA ASN A 151 8.75 -9.54 -6.06
C ASN A 151 8.53 -8.32 -5.14
N TYR A 152 9.62 -7.76 -4.61
CA TYR A 152 9.64 -6.66 -3.63
C TYR A 152 10.19 -5.34 -4.18
N VAL A 153 10.30 -5.17 -5.50
CA VAL A 153 10.93 -3.97 -6.10
C VAL A 153 10.16 -2.67 -5.82
N ASP A 154 8.85 -2.74 -5.56
CA ASP A 154 8.00 -1.61 -5.11
C ASP A 154 6.94 -2.09 -4.10
N VAL A 155 5.70 -2.32 -4.56
CA VAL A 155 4.64 -3.00 -3.82
C VAL A 155 4.81 -4.52 -3.99
N PRO A 156 4.77 -5.31 -2.91
CA PRO A 156 4.89 -6.76 -2.99
C PRO A 156 3.91 -7.35 -4.01
N THR A 157 4.48 -7.94 -5.06
CA THR A 157 3.72 -8.53 -6.16
C THR A 157 3.87 -10.04 -6.11
N TYR A 158 2.74 -10.72 -6.03
CA TYR A 158 2.66 -12.17 -5.87
C TYR A 158 2.24 -12.80 -7.18
N ARG A 159 3.05 -13.74 -7.70
CA ARG A 159 2.79 -14.42 -8.97
C ARG A 159 2.51 -15.90 -8.74
N LEU A 160 1.48 -16.39 -9.41
CA LEU A 160 1.04 -17.78 -9.34
C LEU A 160 0.75 -18.34 -10.73
N GLN A 161 0.94 -19.65 -10.83
CA GLN A 161 0.56 -20.43 -12.00
C GLN A 161 0.07 -21.80 -11.56
N SER A 162 -0.99 -22.29 -12.19
CA SER A 162 -1.52 -23.63 -11.90
C SER A 162 -2.02 -24.32 -13.17
N LYS A 163 -2.08 -25.65 -13.14
CA LYS A 163 -2.81 -26.46 -14.12
C LYS A 163 -4.30 -26.47 -13.73
N ALA A 164 -5.13 -27.25 -14.44
CA ALA A 164 -6.52 -27.46 -14.06
C ALA A 164 -6.60 -28.08 -12.65
N GLY A 165 -7.49 -27.54 -11.80
CA GLY A 165 -7.64 -27.99 -10.42
C GLY A 165 -8.20 -26.92 -9.50
N ASN A 166 -8.15 -27.20 -8.19
CA ASN A 166 -8.59 -26.33 -7.10
C ASN A 166 -7.37 -25.99 -6.24
N TYR A 167 -7.10 -24.70 -6.04
CA TYR A 167 -5.89 -24.23 -5.37
C TYR A 167 -6.19 -23.14 -4.35
N GLU A 168 -5.34 -23.04 -3.34
CA GLU A 168 -5.34 -21.96 -2.34
C GLU A 168 -3.95 -21.35 -2.27
N CYS A 169 -3.86 -20.02 -2.26
CA CYS A 169 -2.59 -19.33 -2.05
C CYS A 169 -2.23 -19.37 -0.56
N SER A 170 -1.03 -19.85 -0.23
CA SER A 170 -0.56 -19.94 1.17
C SER A 170 -0.38 -18.58 1.86
N VAL A 171 -0.22 -17.50 1.08
CA VAL A 171 0.01 -16.14 1.59
C VAL A 171 -1.30 -15.37 1.74
N SER A 172 -2.09 -15.26 0.67
CA SER A 172 -3.32 -14.45 0.68
C SER A 172 -4.57 -15.21 1.12
N GLY A 173 -4.54 -16.54 1.11
CA GLY A 173 -5.73 -17.36 1.26
C GLY A 173 -6.63 -17.36 0.03
N LEU A 174 -6.31 -16.62 -1.04
CA LEU A 174 -7.10 -16.61 -2.28
C LEU A 174 -7.26 -18.02 -2.82
N ARG A 175 -8.49 -18.46 -3.08
CA ARG A 175 -8.76 -19.77 -3.68
C ARG A 175 -9.31 -19.64 -5.07
N TRP A 176 -8.96 -20.58 -5.95
CA TRP A 176 -9.44 -20.58 -7.32
C TRP A 176 -9.62 -21.98 -7.88
N VAL A 177 -10.56 -22.07 -8.83
CA VAL A 177 -10.82 -23.24 -9.64
C VAL A 177 -10.59 -22.88 -11.10
N CYS A 178 -9.80 -23.68 -11.80
CA CYS A 178 -9.59 -23.52 -13.24
C CYS A 178 -9.70 -24.88 -13.96
N LYS A 179 -10.23 -24.85 -15.19
CA LYS A 179 -10.33 -26.05 -16.06
C LYS A 179 -9.12 -26.24 -16.95
N GLU A 180 -8.29 -25.21 -17.07
CA GLU A 180 -7.10 -25.15 -17.90
C GLU A 180 -5.99 -24.44 -17.13
N LYS A 181 -4.80 -24.35 -17.73
CA LYS A 181 -3.68 -23.62 -17.15
C LYS A 181 -4.06 -22.15 -16.96
N VAL A 182 -3.79 -21.60 -15.77
CA VAL A 182 -3.94 -20.18 -15.46
C VAL A 182 -2.63 -19.63 -14.92
N SER A 183 -2.29 -18.40 -15.29
CA SER A 183 -1.22 -17.61 -14.68
C SER A 183 -1.74 -16.23 -14.38
N PHE A 184 -1.44 -15.73 -13.19
CA PHE A 184 -1.89 -14.43 -12.73
C PHE A 184 -0.91 -13.86 -11.73
N LYS A 185 -1.04 -12.56 -11.47
CA LYS A 185 -0.38 -11.88 -10.38
C LYS A 185 -1.42 -11.18 -9.51
N TYR A 186 -1.09 -10.90 -8.27
CA TYR A 186 -1.89 -10.02 -7.44
C TYR A 186 -1.04 -9.13 -6.53
N GLN A 187 -1.66 -8.05 -6.06
CA GLN A 187 -1.16 -7.14 -5.03
C GLN A 187 -2.26 -6.88 -4.00
N PHE A 188 -1.89 -6.60 -2.76
CA PHE A 188 -2.84 -6.09 -1.77
C PHE A 188 -2.96 -4.57 -1.94
N GLY A 189 -4.19 -4.10 -2.13
CA GLY A 189 -4.49 -2.67 -2.24
C GLY A 189 -4.84 -2.07 -0.88
N SER A 190 -4.62 -0.76 -0.75
CA SER A 190 -5.13 0.02 0.39
C SER A 190 -6.59 0.38 0.17
N TRP A 191 -7.41 0.27 1.23
CA TRP A 191 -8.79 0.76 1.22
C TRP A 191 -8.89 2.28 1.39
N GLU A 192 -7.80 2.98 1.74
CA GLU A 192 -7.79 4.40 2.12
C GLU A 192 -8.47 5.31 1.10
N GLU A 193 -8.12 5.20 -0.18
CA GLU A 193 -8.70 6.01 -1.25
C GLU A 193 -10.17 5.67 -1.58
N HIS A 194 -10.68 4.58 -1.00
CA HIS A 194 -12.01 4.03 -1.29
C HIS A 194 -12.97 4.15 -0.10
N MET A 195 -12.50 4.53 1.09
CA MET A 195 -13.30 4.56 2.33
C MET A 195 -14.55 5.44 2.21
N GLU A 196 -14.41 6.70 1.80
CA GLU A 196 -15.55 7.63 1.64
C GLU A 196 -16.59 7.09 0.64
N ARG A 197 -16.09 6.46 -0.43
CA ARG A 197 -16.91 5.93 -1.51
C ARG A 197 -17.75 4.74 -1.04
N ILE A 198 -17.14 3.77 -0.36
CA ILE A 198 -17.86 2.59 0.13
C ILE A 198 -18.84 2.96 1.26
N GLU A 199 -18.51 3.96 2.08
CA GLU A 199 -19.41 4.50 3.09
C GLU A 199 -20.65 5.15 2.48
N THR A 200 -20.49 5.93 1.41
CA THR A 200 -21.59 6.53 0.65
C THR A 200 -22.52 5.46 0.06
N MET A 201 -21.96 4.33 -0.35
CA MET A 201 -22.72 3.17 -0.82
C MET A 201 -23.35 2.35 0.32
N GLN A 202 -23.18 2.77 1.58
CA GLN A 202 -23.62 2.08 2.79
C GLN A 202 -22.98 0.71 2.99
N TYR A 203 -21.68 0.59 2.71
CA TYR A 203 -20.88 -0.61 2.93
C TYR A 203 -19.68 -0.33 3.84
N MET A 204 -19.08 -1.41 4.34
CA MET A 204 -17.75 -1.42 4.95
C MET A 204 -16.89 -2.52 4.30
N ALA A 205 -15.57 -2.38 4.39
CA ALA A 205 -14.65 -3.42 3.97
C ALA A 205 -14.84 -4.70 4.80
N GLY A 206 -15.03 -5.82 4.10
CA GLY A 206 -15.19 -7.16 4.68
C GLY A 206 -13.98 -8.07 4.46
N GLY A 207 -13.07 -7.69 3.57
CA GLY A 207 -11.86 -8.45 3.23
C GLY A 207 -10.79 -7.57 2.59
N PRO A 208 -9.61 -8.13 2.30
CA PRO A 208 -8.55 -7.39 1.63
C PRO A 208 -9.00 -6.89 0.27
N LEU A 209 -8.55 -5.70 -0.11
CA LEU A 209 -8.62 -5.25 -1.50
C LEU A 209 -7.51 -5.95 -2.27
N MET A 210 -7.87 -6.64 -3.35
CA MET A 210 -6.93 -7.42 -4.15
C MET A 210 -6.95 -6.92 -5.59
N ASP A 211 -5.83 -6.40 -6.05
CA ASP A 211 -5.62 -6.15 -7.48
C ASP A 211 -5.11 -7.44 -8.12
N ILE A 212 -5.98 -8.12 -8.87
CA ILE A 212 -5.66 -9.38 -9.52
C ILE A 212 -5.54 -9.11 -11.02
N THR A 213 -4.39 -9.41 -11.61
CA THR A 213 -4.18 -9.34 -13.06
C THR A 213 -3.99 -10.74 -13.62
N VAL A 214 -4.90 -11.16 -14.50
CA VAL A 214 -4.76 -12.42 -15.24
C VAL A 214 -3.77 -12.23 -16.39
N ILE A 215 -2.76 -13.08 -16.45
CA ILE A 215 -1.71 -13.04 -17.47
C ILE A 215 -2.04 -14.02 -18.60
N ALA A 216 -2.52 -15.22 -18.24
CA ALA A 216 -2.95 -16.23 -19.20
C ALA A 216 -4.02 -17.14 -18.59
N GLY A 217 -4.93 -17.63 -19.44
CA GLY A 217 -6.01 -18.53 -19.03
C GLY A 217 -7.24 -17.80 -18.47
N LYS A 218 -8.16 -18.57 -17.88
CA LYS A 218 -9.40 -18.06 -17.29
C LYS A 218 -9.73 -18.83 -16.02
N PHE A 219 -10.28 -18.12 -15.04
CA PHE A 219 -10.82 -18.76 -13.85
C PHE A 219 -12.25 -19.27 -14.10
N LYS A 220 -12.56 -20.43 -13.52
CA LYS A 220 -13.94 -20.94 -13.43
C LYS A 220 -14.63 -20.31 -12.22
N GLU A 221 -13.96 -20.37 -11.08
CA GLU A 221 -14.45 -19.84 -9.79
C GLU A 221 -13.27 -19.22 -9.04
N VAL A 222 -13.53 -18.14 -8.30
CA VAL A 222 -12.56 -17.54 -7.37
C VAL A 222 -13.24 -17.25 -6.05
N TYR A 223 -12.52 -17.47 -4.97
CA TYR A 223 -13.00 -17.29 -3.60
C TYR A 223 -12.12 -16.22 -2.96
N LEU A 224 -12.71 -15.04 -2.76
CA LEU A 224 -12.04 -13.91 -2.11
C LEU A 224 -12.13 -14.06 -0.60
N PRO A 225 -11.02 -13.95 0.15
CA PRO A 225 -11.04 -14.06 1.60
C PRO A 225 -11.78 -12.89 2.26
N HIS A 226 -12.36 -13.13 3.43
CA HIS A 226 -12.97 -12.10 4.27
C HIS A 226 -12.65 -12.34 5.75
N TRP A 227 -12.64 -11.27 6.55
CA TRP A 227 -12.42 -11.34 8.00
C TRP A 227 -13.72 -11.36 8.83
N ILE A 228 -14.86 -11.39 8.16
CA ILE A 228 -16.19 -11.43 8.79
C ILE A 228 -16.47 -12.81 9.36
N CYS A 229 -16.97 -12.88 10.60
CA CYS A 229 -17.48 -14.11 11.20
C CYS A 229 -18.95 -14.32 10.82
N THR A 230 -19.25 -15.46 10.21
CA THR A 230 -20.60 -15.79 9.71
C THR A 230 -21.35 -16.80 10.58
N ASP A 231 -20.66 -17.46 11.53
CA ASP A 231 -21.21 -18.56 12.35
C ASP A 231 -22.39 -18.14 13.23
N ASP A 232 -22.37 -16.91 13.74
CA ASP A 232 -23.34 -16.44 14.73
C ASP A 232 -24.61 -15.83 14.13
N ASN A 233 -24.65 -15.59 12.81
CA ASN A 233 -25.76 -14.86 12.21
C ASN A 233 -26.01 -15.25 10.74
N PRO A 234 -26.93 -16.20 10.47
CA PRO A 234 -27.27 -16.60 9.10
C PRO A 234 -27.78 -15.45 8.21
N THR A 235 -28.32 -14.37 8.81
CA THR A 235 -28.82 -13.21 8.05
C THR A 235 -27.71 -12.36 7.42
N ILE A 236 -26.44 -12.55 7.85
CA ILE A 236 -25.30 -11.83 7.31
C ILE A 236 -24.93 -12.26 5.89
N LEU A 237 -25.30 -13.48 5.48
CA LEU A 237 -24.96 -14.03 4.16
C LEU A 237 -25.52 -13.15 3.03
N GLY A 238 -26.75 -12.64 3.18
CA GLY A 238 -27.38 -11.71 2.23
C GLY A 238 -26.91 -10.25 2.34
N LYS A 239 -25.84 -9.98 3.10
CA LYS A 239 -25.27 -8.64 3.31
C LYS A 239 -23.92 -8.46 2.64
N PHE A 240 -23.33 -9.54 2.12
CA PHE A 240 -22.08 -9.48 1.38
C PHE A 240 -22.29 -8.94 -0.03
N ALA A 241 -21.29 -8.23 -0.51
CA ALA A 241 -21.15 -7.83 -1.90
C ALA A 241 -19.67 -7.83 -2.27
N VAL A 242 -19.35 -7.72 -3.55
CA VAL A 242 -17.98 -7.51 -4.02
C VAL A 242 -17.92 -6.19 -4.76
N LEU A 243 -16.99 -5.33 -4.33
CA LEU A 243 -16.63 -4.14 -5.09
C LEU A 243 -15.74 -4.54 -6.26
N HIS A 244 -16.05 -3.99 -7.41
CA HIS A 244 -15.23 -3.99 -8.60
C HIS A 244 -14.84 -2.55 -8.93
N ILE A 245 -13.54 -2.26 -8.92
CA ILE A 245 -13.02 -0.91 -9.19
C ILE A 245 -12.54 -0.90 -10.64
N ASP A 246 -13.26 -0.20 -11.51
CA ASP A 246 -12.92 -0.07 -12.92
C ASP A 246 -12.81 1.42 -13.31
N THR A 247 -11.98 1.70 -14.31
CA THR A 247 -11.83 2.98 -14.99
C THR A 247 -13.14 3.55 -15.54
N CYS A 248 -14.14 2.71 -15.81
CA CYS A 248 -15.48 3.11 -16.26
C CYS A 248 -16.49 3.33 -15.12
N GLY A 249 -16.09 3.13 -13.86
CA GLY A 249 -16.91 3.30 -12.67
C GLY A 249 -16.96 2.05 -11.79
N ASP A 250 -17.22 2.27 -10.50
CA ASP A 250 -17.29 1.20 -9.50
C ASP A 250 -18.61 0.44 -9.60
N VAL A 251 -18.52 -0.89 -9.56
CA VAL A 251 -19.69 -1.78 -9.58
C VAL A 251 -19.71 -2.62 -8.32
N VAL A 252 -20.88 -2.67 -7.67
CA VAL A 252 -21.12 -3.54 -6.50
C VAL A 252 -21.88 -4.78 -6.96
N GLU A 253 -21.18 -5.91 -7.01
CA GLU A 253 -21.72 -7.20 -7.43
C GLU A 253 -22.34 -7.94 -6.23
N GLN A 254 -23.54 -8.51 -6.42
CA GLN A 254 -24.13 -9.43 -5.44
C GLN A 254 -23.44 -10.79 -5.52
N VAL A 255 -23.31 -11.44 -4.37
CA VAL A 255 -22.54 -12.69 -4.25
C VAL A 255 -23.47 -13.89 -4.23
N SER A 256 -23.09 -14.97 -4.92
CA SER A 256 -23.91 -16.17 -5.04
C SER A 256 -23.73 -17.15 -3.88
N GLU A 257 -22.55 -17.13 -3.24
CA GLU A 257 -22.20 -18.06 -2.17
C GLU A 257 -21.19 -17.41 -1.22
N VAL A 258 -21.43 -17.59 0.08
CA VAL A 258 -20.57 -17.12 1.17
C VAL A 258 -20.28 -18.30 2.09
N THR A 259 -19.01 -18.52 2.35
CA THR A 259 -18.48 -19.54 3.26
C THR A 259 -18.05 -18.90 4.58
N PRO A 260 -17.54 -19.65 5.58
CA PRO A 260 -17.04 -19.05 6.82
C PRO A 260 -15.87 -18.06 6.66
N SER A 261 -15.14 -18.12 5.54
CA SER A 261 -13.91 -17.33 5.34
C SER A 261 -13.77 -16.70 3.96
N HIS A 262 -14.65 -17.03 3.01
CA HIS A 262 -14.57 -16.59 1.64
C HIS A 262 -15.92 -16.27 1.01
N VAL A 263 -15.90 -15.34 0.05
CA VAL A 263 -16.99 -15.08 -0.89
C VAL A 263 -16.64 -15.68 -2.25
N LYS A 264 -17.57 -16.42 -2.86
CA LYS A 264 -17.39 -17.02 -4.19
C LYS A 264 -17.83 -16.08 -5.31
N LEU A 265 -17.03 -16.05 -6.37
CA LEU A 265 -17.33 -15.44 -7.66
C LEU A 265 -17.28 -16.49 -8.76
N SER A 266 -18.31 -16.52 -9.60
CA SER A 266 -18.40 -17.42 -10.76
C SER A 266 -17.97 -16.70 -12.03
N GLN A 267 -16.97 -17.25 -12.72
CA GLN A 267 -16.39 -16.69 -13.94
C GLN A 267 -16.07 -15.18 -13.88
N PRO A 268 -15.36 -14.71 -12.84
CA PRO A 268 -15.07 -13.30 -12.67
C PRO A 268 -14.16 -12.74 -13.79
N VAL A 269 -14.41 -11.50 -14.17
CA VAL A 269 -13.47 -10.64 -14.90
C VAL A 269 -12.70 -9.82 -13.87
N PHE A 270 -11.38 -9.79 -13.96
CA PHE A 270 -10.57 -9.19 -12.89
C PHE A 270 -10.16 -7.75 -13.14
N SER A 271 -10.28 -6.99 -12.05
CA SER A 271 -9.78 -5.65 -11.75
C SER A 271 -9.52 -5.65 -10.22
N PRO A 272 -9.10 -4.53 -9.60
CA PRO A 272 -9.11 -4.44 -8.15
C PRO A 272 -10.50 -4.77 -7.58
N ARG A 273 -10.54 -5.82 -6.75
CA ARG A 273 -11.76 -6.37 -6.16
C ARG A 273 -11.62 -6.49 -4.65
N GLY A 274 -12.69 -6.16 -3.93
CA GLY A 274 -12.70 -6.21 -2.48
C GLY A 274 -14.05 -6.66 -1.95
N VAL A 275 -14.04 -7.51 -0.91
CA VAL A 275 -15.27 -7.96 -0.26
C VAL A 275 -15.85 -6.81 0.56
N LEU A 276 -17.15 -6.57 0.42
CA LEU A 276 -17.92 -5.58 1.16
C LEU A 276 -18.99 -6.25 2.02
N VAL A 277 -19.39 -5.59 3.11
CA VAL A 277 -20.58 -5.94 3.91
C VAL A 277 -21.44 -4.70 4.13
N LYS A 278 -22.76 -4.82 3.99
CA LYS A 278 -23.69 -3.71 4.24
C LYS A 278 -23.51 -3.14 5.64
N ALA A 279 -23.34 -1.82 5.71
CA ALA A 279 -23.26 -1.07 6.95
C ALA A 279 -24.60 -1.07 7.70
N GLY A 280 -24.56 -0.74 8.99
CA GLY A 280 -25.75 -0.60 9.83
C GLY A 280 -26.25 -1.89 10.48
N PHE A 281 -25.62 -3.04 10.23
CA PHE A 281 -25.90 -4.29 10.92
C PHE A 281 -24.78 -4.68 11.89
N PRO A 282 -25.06 -5.40 12.98
CA PRO A 282 -24.04 -5.96 13.85
C PRO A 282 -23.14 -6.94 13.08
N VAL A 283 -21.84 -6.69 13.09
CA VAL A 283 -20.83 -7.52 12.41
C VAL A 283 -19.77 -7.92 13.43
N LYS A 284 -19.41 -9.21 13.45
CA LYS A 284 -18.24 -9.69 14.17
C LYS A 284 -17.11 -9.96 13.19
N ILE A 285 -15.88 -9.68 13.60
CA ILE A 285 -14.69 -9.87 12.78
C ILE A 285 -13.61 -10.65 13.53
N ASN A 286 -12.80 -11.38 12.78
CA ASN A 286 -11.58 -11.98 13.29
C ASN A 286 -10.46 -10.93 13.28
N CYS A 287 -10.01 -10.51 14.45
CA CYS A 287 -9.00 -9.47 14.62
C CYS A 287 -7.57 -10.04 14.76
N LYS A 288 -6.60 -9.16 14.61
CA LYS A 288 -5.23 -9.30 15.11
C LYS A 288 -4.97 -8.24 16.17
N VAL A 289 -4.16 -8.61 17.16
CA VAL A 289 -3.54 -7.68 18.10
C VAL A 289 -2.08 -7.52 17.70
N LEU A 290 -1.67 -6.31 17.36
CA LEU A 290 -0.28 -5.98 17.06
C LEU A 290 0.32 -5.21 18.24
N ILE A 291 1.52 -5.59 18.66
CA ILE A 291 2.21 -4.96 19.79
C ILE A 291 3.54 -4.42 19.29
N TYR A 292 3.76 -3.12 19.44
CA TYR A 292 5.03 -2.47 19.10
C TYR A 292 5.63 -1.83 20.33
N LYS A 293 6.88 -2.17 20.65
CA LYS A 293 7.69 -1.45 21.62
C LYS A 293 8.27 -0.20 20.97
N THR A 294 8.06 0.96 21.58
CA THR A 294 8.67 2.21 21.12
C THR A 294 10.16 2.32 21.51
N SER A 295 10.81 3.36 21.02
CA SER A 295 12.19 3.73 21.36
C SER A 295 12.32 4.64 22.59
N LYS A 296 11.22 4.89 23.32
CA LYS A 296 11.22 5.71 24.55
C LYS A 296 12.06 5.05 25.66
N ALA A 297 12.52 5.87 26.63
CA ALA A 297 13.40 5.42 27.72
C ALA A 297 12.74 4.39 28.65
N PHE A 298 11.45 4.58 28.97
CA PHE A 298 10.64 3.62 29.73
C PHE A 298 9.90 2.68 28.79
N LEU A 299 9.45 1.53 29.32
CA LEU A 299 8.70 0.59 28.50
C LEU A 299 7.37 1.20 28.09
N THR A 300 7.29 1.57 26.81
CA THR A 300 6.06 2.05 26.18
C THR A 300 5.73 1.11 25.03
N LEU A 301 4.55 0.50 25.09
CA LEU A 301 4.00 -0.37 24.04
C LEU A 301 2.82 0.33 23.37
N HIS A 302 2.74 0.27 22.05
CA HIS A 302 1.52 0.57 21.30
C HIS A 302 0.85 -0.75 20.93
N VAL A 303 -0.37 -0.95 21.43
CA VAL A 303 -1.18 -2.16 21.22
C VAL A 303 -2.37 -1.83 20.33
N TYR A 304 -2.34 -2.33 19.10
CA TYR A 304 -3.35 -2.10 18.09
C TYR A 304 -4.28 -3.29 17.96
N LEU A 305 -5.58 -3.03 17.75
CA LEU A 305 -6.58 -4.04 17.45
C LEU A 305 -7.13 -3.78 16.04
N ILE A 306 -6.74 -4.62 15.07
CA ILE A 306 -7.06 -4.41 13.65
C ILE A 306 -7.73 -5.65 13.04
N PRO A 307 -8.45 -5.53 11.91
CA PRO A 307 -8.84 -6.69 11.11
C PRO A 307 -7.62 -7.43 10.53
N ARG A 308 -7.84 -8.64 9.99
CA ARG A 308 -6.82 -9.43 9.28
C ARG A 308 -6.54 -8.89 7.87
N ASP A 309 -6.28 -7.59 7.77
CA ASP A 309 -5.96 -6.90 6.52
C ASP A 309 -4.44 -6.90 6.28
N PRO A 310 -3.93 -7.56 5.23
CA PRO A 310 -2.49 -7.58 4.92
C PRO A 310 -1.92 -6.22 4.54
N ALA A 311 -2.65 -5.39 3.79
CA ALA A 311 -2.17 -4.07 3.37
C ALA A 311 -1.99 -3.15 4.59
N LEU A 312 -2.97 -3.13 5.49
CA LEU A 312 -2.88 -2.37 6.73
C LEU A 312 -1.74 -2.86 7.62
N GLN A 313 -1.53 -4.18 7.74
CA GLN A 313 -0.41 -4.73 8.51
C GLN A 313 0.95 -4.29 7.95
N GLU A 314 1.08 -4.24 6.63
CA GLU A 314 2.29 -3.76 5.96
C GLU A 314 2.51 -2.27 6.21
N THR A 315 1.47 -1.44 6.05
CA THR A 315 1.51 0.01 6.37
C THR A 315 1.98 0.24 7.81
N MET A 316 1.42 -0.49 8.77
CA MET A 316 1.80 -0.36 10.18
C MET A 316 3.21 -0.85 10.46
N LYS A 317 3.64 -1.94 9.81
CA LYS A 317 5.02 -2.43 9.90
C LYS A 317 6.01 -1.39 9.38
N ASN A 318 5.74 -0.78 8.24
CA ASN A 318 6.60 0.23 7.64
C ASN A 318 6.66 1.52 8.49
N LYS A 319 5.52 1.96 9.02
CA LYS A 319 5.45 3.09 9.99
C LYS A 319 6.23 2.78 11.27
N ALA A 320 6.10 1.57 11.80
CA ALA A 320 6.86 1.16 12.98
C ALA A 320 8.37 1.14 12.71
N LEU A 321 8.79 0.62 11.56
CA LEU A 321 10.21 0.60 11.16
C LEU A 321 10.80 2.00 11.03
N SER A 322 10.07 2.94 10.41
CA SER A 322 10.55 4.33 10.27
C SER A 322 10.68 5.07 11.61
N MET A 323 9.91 4.65 12.62
CA MET A 323 9.97 5.21 13.98
C MET A 323 10.95 4.44 14.91
N GLY A 324 11.62 3.40 14.41
CA GLY A 324 12.52 2.55 15.20
C GLY A 324 11.80 1.66 16.22
N TYR A 325 10.51 1.40 16.01
CA TYR A 325 9.70 0.56 16.89
C TYR A 325 9.96 -0.92 16.61
N LYS A 326 9.82 -1.75 17.65
CA LYS A 326 10.06 -3.20 17.57
C LYS A 326 8.78 -3.97 17.80
N MET A 327 8.41 -4.81 16.84
CA MET A 327 7.23 -5.67 16.96
C MET A 327 7.47 -6.79 17.98
N ILE A 328 6.54 -6.95 18.91
CA ILE A 328 6.49 -8.09 19.84
C ILE A 328 5.42 -9.06 19.33
N GLN A 329 5.85 -10.20 18.80
CA GLN A 329 4.96 -11.23 18.28
C GLN A 329 4.21 -11.95 19.40
N LYS A 330 2.88 -11.96 19.32
CA LYS A 330 1.98 -12.67 20.25
C LYS A 330 0.83 -13.34 19.50
N PRO A 331 0.22 -14.40 20.08
CA PRO A 331 -0.99 -15.00 19.53
C PRO A 331 -2.12 -13.96 19.39
N TYR A 332 -3.02 -14.18 18.44
CA TYR A 332 -4.19 -13.32 18.20
C TYR A 332 -5.43 -13.83 18.95
N PRO A 333 -6.50 -13.02 19.08
CA PRO A 333 -7.78 -13.49 19.58
C PRO A 333 -8.34 -14.65 18.74
N GLU A 334 -8.77 -15.73 19.40
CA GLU A 334 -9.41 -16.87 18.73
C GLU A 334 -10.88 -16.58 18.39
N LYS A 335 -11.57 -15.86 19.29
CA LYS A 335 -12.98 -15.51 19.13
C LYS A 335 -13.13 -14.22 18.31
N SER A 336 -14.17 -14.19 17.49
CA SER A 336 -14.54 -13.00 16.74
C SER A 336 -15.03 -11.88 17.67
N LEU A 337 -14.66 -10.65 17.35
CA LEU A 337 -15.00 -9.46 18.13
C LEU A 337 -16.03 -8.63 17.38
N LYS A 338 -17.00 -8.07 18.10
CA LYS A 338 -18.06 -7.27 17.50
C LYS A 338 -17.57 -5.86 17.18
N MET A 339 -17.76 -5.46 15.93
CA MET A 339 -17.45 -4.11 15.46
C MET A 339 -18.29 -3.06 16.19
N ARG A 340 -17.71 -1.87 16.34
CA ARG A 340 -18.30 -0.69 16.98
C ARG A 340 -18.56 -0.82 18.49
N GLU A 341 -18.17 -1.93 19.12
CA GLU A 341 -18.13 -2.06 20.58
C GLU A 341 -16.82 -1.52 21.15
N ARG A 342 -16.82 -1.24 22.47
CA ARG A 342 -15.67 -0.74 23.20
C ARG A 342 -14.96 -1.88 23.93
N PHE A 343 -13.64 -1.82 23.93
CA PHE A 343 -12.76 -2.76 24.59
C PHE A 343 -11.85 -2.03 25.57
N ILE A 344 -11.40 -2.75 26.58
CA ILE A 344 -10.49 -2.26 27.63
C ILE A 344 -9.23 -3.13 27.59
N LEU A 345 -8.06 -2.50 27.59
CA LEU A 345 -6.80 -3.20 27.79
C LEU A 345 -6.35 -3.05 29.24
N THR A 346 -5.94 -4.15 29.86
CA THR A 346 -5.46 -4.19 31.24
C THR A 346 -4.10 -4.88 31.30
N ALA A 347 -3.26 -4.48 32.26
CA ALA A 347 -1.99 -5.12 32.57
C ALA A 347 -1.99 -5.57 34.04
N ASP A 348 -1.43 -6.75 34.33
CA ASP A 348 -1.25 -7.24 35.71
C ASP A 348 0.07 -6.77 36.36
N LYS A 349 0.57 -5.60 35.93
CA LYS A 349 1.79 -4.97 36.45
C LYS A 349 1.45 -3.73 37.25
N ASP A 350 1.92 -3.68 38.50
CA ASP A 350 1.77 -2.51 39.35
C ASP A 350 2.40 -1.28 38.71
N GLY A 351 1.68 -0.16 38.74
CA GLY A 351 2.10 1.10 38.12
C GLY A 351 2.02 1.12 36.59
N ALA A 352 1.39 0.12 35.95
CA ALA A 352 1.10 0.18 34.53
C ALA A 352 0.01 1.22 34.25
N GLU A 353 0.32 2.18 33.39
CA GLU A 353 -0.62 3.18 32.91
C GLU A 353 -1.05 2.81 31.49
N ILE A 354 -2.35 2.83 31.22
CA ILE A 354 -2.91 2.47 29.92
C ILE A 354 -3.85 3.56 29.45
N TYR A 355 -3.58 4.11 28.26
CA TYR A 355 -4.39 5.14 27.63
C TYR A 355 -4.67 4.81 26.15
N PRO A 356 -5.88 5.02 25.63
CA PRO A 356 -7.09 5.43 26.34
C PRO A 356 -7.66 4.30 27.22
N GLU A 357 -8.50 4.63 28.19
CA GLU A 357 -9.15 3.63 29.07
C GLU A 357 -9.99 2.61 28.27
N THR A 358 -10.63 3.08 27.20
CA THR A 358 -11.43 2.25 26.31
C THR A 358 -11.17 2.63 24.85
N LEU A 359 -11.15 1.65 23.97
CA LEU A 359 -11.02 1.85 22.53
C LEU A 359 -12.20 1.21 21.80
N LYS A 360 -12.77 1.92 20.82
CA LYS A 360 -13.87 1.39 20.00
C LYS A 360 -13.30 0.64 18.80
N LEU A 361 -13.70 -0.61 18.60
CA LEU A 361 -13.26 -1.40 17.45
C LEU A 361 -13.92 -0.85 16.16
N VAL A 362 -13.14 -0.16 15.36
CA VAL A 362 -13.52 0.37 14.03
C VAL A 362 -12.46 -0.03 13.01
N TYR A 363 -12.81 0.00 11.73
CA TYR A 363 -11.84 -0.21 10.66
C TYR A 363 -11.32 1.14 10.20
N GLU A 364 -10.02 1.36 10.37
CA GLU A 364 -9.27 2.51 9.86
C GLU A 364 -8.15 1.94 8.98
N SER A 365 -8.14 2.33 7.71
CA SER A 365 -7.35 1.68 6.65
C SER A 365 -5.88 2.12 6.60
N SER A 366 -5.50 3.21 7.28
CA SER A 366 -4.14 3.75 7.25
C SER A 366 -3.53 4.04 8.62
N ASP A 367 -4.29 4.66 9.55
CA ASP A 367 -3.77 5.03 10.88
C ASP A 367 -4.69 4.61 12.04
N PRO A 368 -4.84 3.31 12.30
CA PRO A 368 -5.71 2.82 13.37
C PRO A 368 -5.24 3.29 14.74
N ASN A 369 -6.22 3.66 15.58
CA ASN A 369 -5.97 4.00 16.98
C ASN A 369 -5.43 2.81 17.80
N PHE A 370 -4.82 3.08 18.96
CA PHE A 370 -4.14 2.09 19.80
C PHE A 370 -4.25 2.38 21.30
N PHE A 371 -3.95 1.37 22.10
CA PHE A 371 -3.64 1.54 23.52
C PHE A 371 -2.14 1.78 23.70
N GLU A 372 -1.76 2.91 24.30
CA GLU A 372 -0.44 3.12 24.88
C GLU A 372 -0.39 2.44 26.24
N VAL A 373 0.55 1.51 26.43
CA VAL A 373 0.86 0.89 27.72
C VAL A 373 2.21 1.43 28.16
N PHE A 374 2.22 2.17 29.26
CA PHE A 374 3.42 2.75 29.87
C PHE A 374 3.74 2.05 31.18
N ILE A 375 5.00 1.62 31.33
CA ILE A 375 5.52 0.99 32.55
C ILE A 375 6.92 1.56 32.81
N GLU A 376 7.06 2.33 33.88
CA GLU A 376 8.33 2.96 34.26
C GLU A 376 9.38 1.90 34.65
N ASN A 377 8.98 0.89 35.44
CA ASN A 377 9.86 -0.15 35.99
C ASN A 377 9.42 -1.57 35.56
N PRO A 378 9.73 -2.00 34.32
CA PRO A 378 9.35 -3.29 33.76
C PRO A 378 10.38 -4.37 34.13
N ASP A 379 10.62 -4.59 35.40
CA ASP A 379 11.65 -5.53 35.89
C ASP A 379 11.21 -7.01 35.84
N SER A 380 9.94 -7.28 35.49
CA SER A 380 9.30 -8.60 35.50
C SER A 380 8.47 -8.87 34.25
N ASN A 381 8.11 -10.14 34.05
CA ASN A 381 7.03 -10.49 33.12
C ASN A 381 5.70 -9.89 33.60
N PHE A 382 4.78 -9.67 32.67
CA PHE A 382 3.41 -9.26 32.95
C PHE A 382 2.47 -9.80 31.86
N GLN A 383 1.17 -9.72 32.07
CA GLN A 383 0.13 -10.10 31.14
C GLN A 383 -0.62 -8.88 30.68
N LEU A 384 -0.92 -8.85 29.38
CA LEU A 384 -1.91 -7.95 28.79
C LEU A 384 -3.20 -8.73 28.58
N THR A 385 -4.31 -8.17 29.02
CA THR A 385 -5.65 -8.74 28.82
C THR A 385 -6.56 -7.70 28.18
N LEU A 386 -7.04 -8.03 26.97
CA LEU A 386 -8.11 -7.31 26.29
C LEU A 386 -9.46 -7.83 26.80
N ARG A 387 -10.34 -6.92 27.21
CA ARG A 387 -11.62 -7.22 27.85
C ARG A 387 -12.76 -6.54 27.10
N HIS A 388 -13.87 -7.25 27.05
CA HIS A 388 -15.20 -6.70 26.78
C HIS A 388 -16.00 -6.68 28.09
N GLU A 389 -17.14 -6.00 28.13
CA GLU A 389 -18.03 -5.97 29.31
C GLU A 389 -18.41 -7.37 29.79
N THR A 390 -18.48 -8.34 28.88
CA THR A 390 -18.82 -9.74 29.17
C THR A 390 -17.65 -10.57 29.70
N GLY A 391 -16.43 -10.02 29.75
CA GLY A 391 -15.24 -10.72 30.24
C GLY A 391 -14.00 -10.60 29.34
N PRO A 392 -12.92 -11.34 29.67
CA PRO A 392 -11.69 -11.33 28.88
C PRO A 392 -11.92 -11.98 27.52
N VAL A 393 -11.43 -11.33 26.46
CA VAL A 393 -11.53 -11.83 25.07
C VAL A 393 -10.18 -12.28 24.51
N TRP A 394 -9.08 -11.78 25.08
CA TRP A 394 -7.72 -12.18 24.72
C TRP A 394 -6.76 -11.85 25.86
N THR A 395 -5.84 -12.75 26.15
CA THR A 395 -4.78 -12.57 27.15
C THR A 395 -3.46 -13.07 26.58
N CYS A 396 -2.39 -12.32 26.80
CA CYS A 396 -1.03 -12.79 26.48
C CYS A 396 -0.02 -12.37 27.54
N ALA A 397 1.02 -13.17 27.72
CA ALA A 397 2.16 -12.82 28.56
C ALA A 397 3.20 -12.03 27.76
N ILE A 398 3.59 -10.86 28.26
CA ILE A 398 4.77 -10.09 27.84
C ILE A 398 5.93 -10.47 28.76
N ARG A 399 6.91 -11.17 28.20
CA ARG A 399 8.10 -11.61 28.91
C ARG A 399 9.14 -10.51 28.89
N LYS A 400 9.95 -10.44 29.95
CA LYS A 400 11.08 -9.52 30.08
C LYS A 400 11.98 -9.49 28.85
N ASN A 401 12.31 -10.66 28.32
CA ASN A 401 13.15 -10.80 27.13
C ASN A 401 12.50 -10.26 25.86
N ASP A 402 11.17 -10.15 25.80
CA ASP A 402 10.46 -9.62 24.64
C ASP A 402 10.72 -8.11 24.44
N TYR A 403 11.06 -7.39 25.52
CA TYR A 403 11.28 -5.94 25.48
C TYR A 403 12.68 -5.48 25.95
N GLN A 404 13.46 -6.33 26.62
CA GLN A 404 14.81 -5.97 27.09
C GLN A 404 15.94 -6.27 26.11
N ASN A 405 15.77 -7.20 25.16
CA ASN A 405 16.83 -7.49 24.18
C ASN A 405 16.79 -6.56 22.97
N THR A 406 17.73 -5.60 22.98
CA THR A 406 18.34 -5.00 21.78
C THR A 406 19.35 -6.00 21.20
N GLY A 407 18.96 -6.73 20.16
CA GLY A 407 19.86 -7.55 19.34
C GLY A 407 19.10 -8.33 18.26
N ASP A 408 19.10 -7.80 17.03
CA ASP A 408 19.20 -8.52 15.76
C ASP A 408 18.40 -9.81 15.61
N THR A 409 17.12 -9.71 15.27
CA THR A 409 16.40 -10.89 14.78
C THR A 409 15.60 -10.64 13.51
N LEU A 410 15.85 -9.58 12.72
CA LEU A 410 15.19 -9.51 11.41
C LEU A 410 16.00 -9.13 10.17
N MET A 411 17.28 -8.73 10.22
CA MET A 411 18.26 -8.91 9.12
C MET A 411 19.69 -8.87 9.68
N MET A 412 20.44 -9.98 9.62
CA MET A 412 21.88 -10.00 9.93
C MET A 412 22.66 -9.64 8.66
N PHE A 413 22.82 -8.34 8.41
CA PHE A 413 23.48 -7.83 7.20
C PHE A 413 24.94 -8.28 7.09
N ASP A 414 25.61 -8.54 8.21
CA ASP A 414 26.96 -9.13 8.25
C ASP A 414 26.97 -10.56 7.70
N LYS A 415 25.95 -11.37 8.03
CA LYS A 415 25.78 -12.73 7.48
C LYS A 415 25.37 -12.71 6.02
N GLU A 416 24.54 -11.76 5.60
CA GLU A 416 24.22 -11.60 4.18
C GLU A 416 25.44 -11.14 3.38
N LEU A 417 26.24 -10.21 3.92
CA LEU A 417 27.49 -9.77 3.31
C LEU A 417 28.45 -10.93 3.11
N ASP A 418 28.49 -11.88 4.05
CA ASP A 418 29.25 -13.12 3.91
C ASP A 418 28.78 -14.00 2.75
N LYS A 419 27.46 -14.14 2.54
CA LYS A 419 26.91 -14.96 1.46
C LYS A 419 27.21 -14.37 0.08
N VAL A 420 27.17 -13.06 -0.06
CA VAL A 420 27.36 -12.38 -1.36
C VAL A 420 28.81 -11.94 -1.62
N ARG A 421 29.69 -12.04 -0.62
CA ARG A 421 31.10 -11.59 -0.68
C ARG A 421 31.84 -12.04 -1.93
N SER A 422 31.77 -13.32 -2.30
CA SER A 422 32.50 -13.85 -3.46
C SER A 422 32.07 -13.20 -4.76
N LYS A 423 30.75 -13.02 -4.95
CA LYS A 423 30.17 -12.38 -6.13
C LYS A 423 30.50 -10.89 -6.20
N LEU A 424 30.50 -10.20 -5.04
CA LEU A 424 30.89 -8.79 -4.97
C LEU A 424 32.36 -8.59 -5.35
N VAL A 425 33.27 -9.44 -4.86
CA VAL A 425 34.71 -9.38 -5.19
C VAL A 425 34.97 -9.58 -6.68
N GLU A 426 34.15 -10.38 -7.35
CA GLU A 426 34.26 -10.65 -8.79
C GLU A 426 33.70 -9.50 -9.64
N LYS A 427 32.58 -8.89 -9.21
CA LYS A 427 31.79 -7.98 -10.05
C LYS A 427 31.97 -6.50 -9.77
N LEU A 428 32.46 -6.12 -8.60
CA LEU A 428 32.67 -4.71 -8.27
C LEU A 428 33.76 -4.10 -9.17
N SER A 429 33.37 -3.09 -9.94
CA SER A 429 34.31 -2.32 -10.74
C SER A 429 35.14 -1.39 -9.86
N GLY A 430 36.36 -1.05 -10.30
CA GLY A 430 37.23 -0.13 -9.57
C GLY A 430 36.59 1.25 -9.33
N GLN A 431 35.70 1.69 -10.21
CA GLN A 431 34.97 2.95 -10.08
C GLN A 431 33.95 2.89 -8.93
N VAL A 432 33.14 1.83 -8.88
CA VAL A 432 32.13 1.64 -7.82
C VAL A 432 32.82 1.49 -6.46
N ILE A 433 33.93 0.75 -6.38
CA ILE A 433 34.71 0.59 -5.15
C ILE A 433 35.18 1.96 -4.62
N LYS A 434 35.68 2.83 -5.49
CA LYS A 434 36.14 4.17 -5.09
C LYS A 434 34.97 5.02 -4.55
N GLN A 435 33.82 4.97 -5.22
CA GLN A 435 32.62 5.68 -4.77
C GLN A 435 32.13 5.16 -3.42
N LEU A 436 32.10 3.84 -3.22
CA LEU A 436 31.73 3.24 -1.94
C LEU A 436 32.69 3.63 -0.81
N LEU A 437 34.00 3.72 -1.09
CA LEU A 437 34.98 4.20 -0.11
C LEU A 437 34.73 5.66 0.29
N ASP A 438 34.36 6.51 -0.67
CA ASP A 438 34.00 7.91 -0.40
C ASP A 438 32.72 8.00 0.44
N ASP A 439 31.69 7.22 0.11
CA ASP A 439 30.41 7.22 0.81
C ASP A 439 30.53 6.66 2.24
N LEU A 440 31.30 5.59 2.42
CA LEU A 440 31.54 4.98 3.73
C LEU A 440 32.46 5.82 4.63
N LEU A 441 33.38 6.59 4.05
CA LEU A 441 34.14 7.62 4.78
C LEU A 441 33.20 8.73 5.27
N LYS A 442 32.33 9.23 4.38
CA LYS A 442 31.34 10.27 4.71
C LYS A 442 30.41 9.85 5.85
N ASP A 443 30.03 8.57 5.87
CA ASP A 443 29.16 7.98 6.89
C ASP A 443 29.87 7.59 8.19
N GLY A 444 31.19 7.85 8.29
CA GLY A 444 32.02 7.52 9.44
C GLY A 444 32.26 6.03 9.65
N VAL A 445 32.00 5.20 8.63
CA VAL A 445 32.28 3.75 8.67
C VAL A 445 33.78 3.52 8.51
N LEU A 446 34.43 4.26 7.60
CA LEU A 446 35.87 4.23 7.39
C LEU A 446 36.49 5.55 7.86
N ASN A 447 37.78 5.53 8.21
CA ASN A 447 38.59 6.74 8.35
C ASN A 447 39.54 6.92 7.14
N ASP A 448 40.21 8.08 7.05
CA ASP A 448 41.09 8.40 5.93
C ASP A 448 42.26 7.41 5.80
N GLU A 449 42.85 6.96 6.91
CA GLU A 449 43.95 5.98 6.91
C GLU A 449 43.51 4.60 6.38
N GLU A 450 42.33 4.13 6.80
CA GLU A 450 41.72 2.88 6.36
C GLU A 450 41.39 2.90 4.87
N LYS A 451 40.85 4.02 4.39
CA LYS A 451 40.57 4.23 2.97
C LYS A 451 41.84 4.23 2.13
N ASP A 452 42.87 4.94 2.58
CA ASP A 452 44.15 5.03 1.88
C ASP A 452 44.88 3.67 1.86
N SER A 453 44.84 2.91 2.96
CA SER A 453 45.38 1.54 3.01
C SER A 453 44.70 0.62 1.98
N ILE A 454 43.37 0.68 1.85
CA ILE A 454 42.64 -0.10 0.82
C ILE A 454 43.08 0.29 -0.59
N LEU A 455 43.31 1.59 -0.86
CA LEU A 455 43.69 2.08 -2.18
C LEU A 455 45.15 1.79 -2.54
N GLN A 456 46.06 1.87 -1.58
CA GLN A 456 47.51 1.73 -1.78
C GLN A 456 48.01 0.28 -1.74
N GLU A 457 47.47 -0.58 -0.85
CA GLU A 457 47.99 -1.93 -0.64
C GLU A 457 47.49 -2.97 -1.67
N ASN A 458 46.48 -2.64 -2.47
CA ASN A 458 45.82 -3.58 -3.36
C ASN A 458 46.02 -3.21 -4.83
N SER A 459 46.65 -4.09 -5.61
CA SER A 459 46.96 -3.82 -7.03
C SER A 459 45.75 -4.01 -7.96
N THR A 460 44.83 -4.94 -7.64
CA THR A 460 43.65 -5.25 -8.46
C THR A 460 42.33 -4.72 -7.88
N SER A 461 41.28 -4.62 -8.70
CA SER A 461 39.94 -4.25 -8.21
C SER A 461 39.36 -5.29 -7.26
N SER A 462 39.59 -6.58 -7.52
CA SER A 462 39.13 -7.67 -6.64
C SER A 462 39.81 -7.66 -5.28
N ASP A 463 41.10 -7.34 -5.20
CA ASP A 463 41.79 -7.22 -3.92
C ASP A 463 41.27 -6.04 -3.10
N ARG A 464 41.03 -4.88 -3.76
CA ARG A 464 40.38 -3.72 -3.12
C ARG A 464 38.99 -4.04 -2.61
N ALA A 465 38.17 -4.72 -3.41
CA ALA A 465 36.83 -5.17 -3.01
C ALA A 465 36.89 -6.10 -1.80
N ARG A 466 37.85 -7.04 -1.78
CA ARG A 466 38.02 -7.99 -0.67
C ARG A 466 38.35 -7.27 0.64
N CYS A 467 39.33 -6.36 0.61
CA CYS A 467 39.74 -5.56 1.75
C CYS A 467 38.62 -4.66 2.26
N LEU A 468 37.89 -3.98 1.36
CA LEU A 468 36.73 -3.18 1.71
C LEU A 468 35.67 -4.02 2.45
N ILE A 469 35.28 -5.15 1.87
CA ILE A 469 34.24 -6.02 2.43
C ILE A 469 34.66 -6.59 3.79
N ASP A 470 35.92 -7.05 3.93
CA ASP A 470 36.42 -7.59 5.20
C ASP A 470 36.46 -6.54 6.31
N MET A 471 36.85 -5.32 5.96
CA MET A 471 36.94 -4.22 6.92
C MET A 471 35.56 -3.77 7.38
N VAL A 472 34.61 -3.61 6.44
CA VAL A 472 33.21 -3.32 6.75
C VAL A 472 32.61 -4.42 7.63
N LYS A 473 32.85 -5.69 7.30
CA LYS A 473 32.38 -6.82 8.12
C LYS A 473 32.94 -6.78 9.54
N LYS A 474 34.25 -6.51 9.71
CA LYS A 474 34.89 -6.44 11.03
C LYS A 474 34.30 -5.32 11.91
N LYS A 475 33.76 -4.26 11.30
CA LYS A 475 33.08 -3.17 11.99
C LYS A 475 31.62 -3.48 12.38
N GLY A 476 31.06 -4.57 11.87
CA GLY A 476 29.76 -5.12 12.28
C GLY A 476 28.58 -4.76 11.38
N GLN A 477 27.40 -5.24 11.74
CA GLN A 477 26.20 -5.22 10.89
C GLN A 477 25.76 -3.84 10.39
N GLU A 478 25.96 -2.77 11.16
CA GLU A 478 25.55 -1.42 10.77
C GLU A 478 26.43 -0.88 9.64
N ALA A 479 27.72 -1.21 9.68
CA ALA A 479 28.63 -0.96 8.58
C ALA A 479 28.24 -1.80 7.34
N SER A 480 27.88 -3.07 7.53
CA SER A 480 27.40 -3.95 6.44
C SER A 480 26.11 -3.44 5.81
N ARG A 481 25.16 -2.92 6.61
CA ARG A 481 23.93 -2.29 6.14
C ARG A 481 24.22 -1.07 5.28
N LYS A 482 25.04 -0.14 5.77
CA LYS A 482 25.42 1.07 5.03
C LYS A 482 26.12 0.75 3.71
N LEU A 483 26.98 -0.27 3.68
CA LEU A 483 27.61 -0.75 2.45
C LEU A 483 26.54 -1.22 1.44
N PHE A 484 25.52 -1.96 1.87
CA PHE A 484 24.45 -2.39 0.97
C PHE A 484 23.58 -1.24 0.47
N THR A 485 23.26 -0.28 1.33
CA THR A 485 22.52 0.94 0.92
C THR A 485 23.28 1.70 -0.17
N HIS A 486 24.57 2.00 0.05
CA HIS A 486 25.37 2.72 -0.95
C HIS A 486 25.60 1.90 -2.22
N LEU A 487 25.74 0.57 -2.10
CA LEU A 487 25.86 -0.28 -3.28
C LEU A 487 24.58 -0.29 -4.13
N GLN A 488 23.40 -0.23 -3.50
CA GLN A 488 22.12 -0.08 -4.20
C GLN A 488 22.03 1.25 -4.95
N GLU A 489 22.56 2.33 -4.39
CA GLU A 489 22.59 3.64 -5.05
C GLU A 489 23.62 3.73 -6.19
N ARG A 490 24.80 3.14 -6.00
CA ARG A 490 25.93 3.24 -6.95
C ARG A 490 25.87 2.22 -8.08
N ASP A 491 25.34 1.03 -7.80
CA ASP A 491 25.16 -0.05 -8.78
C ASP A 491 23.84 -0.80 -8.52
N PRO A 492 22.69 -0.20 -8.90
CA PRO A 492 21.37 -0.82 -8.76
C PRO A 492 21.27 -2.15 -9.53
N THR A 493 21.97 -2.24 -10.68
CA THR A 493 21.99 -3.42 -11.54
C THR A 493 22.63 -4.62 -10.85
N LEU A 494 23.81 -4.43 -10.26
CA LEU A 494 24.50 -5.48 -9.50
C LEU A 494 23.73 -5.82 -8.21
N SER A 495 23.14 -4.82 -7.56
CA SER A 495 22.35 -5.02 -6.33
C SER A 495 21.11 -5.88 -6.58
N THR A 496 20.46 -5.68 -7.73
CA THR A 496 19.32 -6.49 -8.16
C THR A 496 19.75 -7.91 -8.51
N GLU A 497 20.89 -8.08 -9.18
CA GLU A 497 21.43 -9.39 -9.54
C GLU A 497 21.86 -10.23 -8.32
N LEU A 498 22.30 -9.56 -7.25
CA LEU A 498 22.77 -10.20 -6.02
C LEU A 498 21.68 -10.38 -4.97
N GLU A 499 20.43 -9.99 -5.26
CA GLU A 499 19.30 -10.07 -4.32
C GLU A 499 19.61 -9.40 -2.97
N LEU A 500 20.29 -8.24 -2.99
CA LEU A 500 20.70 -7.58 -1.77
C LEU A 500 19.48 -7.07 -0.98
N PRO A 501 19.46 -7.21 0.36
CA PRO A 501 18.35 -6.73 1.18
C PRO A 501 18.18 -5.21 1.01
N SER A 502 17.00 -4.79 0.56
CA SER A 502 16.69 -3.39 0.25
C SER A 502 16.21 -2.58 1.46
N GLY A 503 16.76 -1.37 1.60
CA GLY A 503 16.09 -0.21 2.20
C GLY A 503 16.01 -0.11 3.73
N LEU A 504 16.97 0.61 4.32
CA LEU A 504 16.66 1.57 5.39
C LEU A 504 17.26 2.91 4.96
N PRO A 505 16.50 4.02 4.98
CA PRO A 505 17.08 5.35 4.83
C PRO A 505 18.19 5.52 5.89
N VAL A 506 19.32 6.12 5.50
CA VAL A 506 20.38 6.50 6.44
C VAL A 506 19.90 7.61 7.36
#